data_AF-A0A8B0SJJ6-F1
#
_entry.id   AF-A0A8B0SJJ6-F1
#
_cell.length_a   1.000
_cell.length_b   1.000
_cell.length_c   1.000
_cell.angle_alpha   90.00
_cell.angle_beta   90.00
_cell.angle_gamma   90.00
#
_symmetry.space_group_name_H-M   'P 1'
#
loop_
_entity.id
_entity.type
_entity.pdbx_description
1 polymer ?
#
loop_
_entity_poly.entity_id
_entity_poly.type
_entity_poly.pdbx_seq_one_letter_code
_entity_poly.pdbx_strand_id
1 'polypeptide(L)'
;MKLQPILIVLLIALVLTTGTFWFLKTYEYKAVDEYVGLRGEANSNPLFAARLFLQRMGIPAERKDNLQTLPPLDTVLLLDMPDNSLSRQKMDNILAWVERGGHLITHPATIQQDADLIPNNEELRTIKRGKGLMTLVANLDRIENTAIGDEARANAKFLWQLVHKHHAVPAGVWLIHQDAMPPLWQLIWKHAWALVLTLALLLPLTLLALSPRFGPLIPQPAPGRRRILEHIHASGLFMWQRHRKHGDTQYHDFIAAAEQLTKSTRTQHDNTHPDA
;
A
#
# COMPACT_ATOMS: atom_id res chain seq x y z
N MET A 1 6.18 -58.77 -15.20
CA MET A 1 6.21 -57.34 -14.83
C MET A 1 5.17 -56.62 -15.67
N LYS A 2 4.29 -55.80 -15.08
CA LYS A 2 3.27 -55.05 -15.83
C LYS A 2 4.00 -53.96 -16.63
N LEU A 3 3.90 -53.96 -17.96
CA LEU A 3 4.61 -53.02 -18.86
C LEU A 3 4.02 -51.60 -18.85
N GLN A 4 2.78 -51.44 -18.38
CA GLN A 4 2.07 -50.15 -18.32
C GLN A 4 2.77 -49.05 -17.50
N PRO A 5 3.27 -49.27 -16.26
CA PRO A 5 3.99 -48.24 -15.52
C PRO A 5 5.29 -47.78 -16.20
N ILE A 6 5.99 -48.67 -16.91
CA ILE A 6 7.23 -48.33 -17.63
C ILE A 6 6.92 -47.41 -18.81
N LEU A 7 5.84 -47.68 -19.55
CA LEU A 7 5.39 -46.85 -20.66
C LEU A 7 5.01 -45.44 -20.20
N ILE A 8 4.33 -45.32 -19.04
CA ILE A 8 3.95 -44.04 -18.46
C ILE A 8 5.19 -43.23 -18.06
N VAL A 9 6.17 -43.85 -17.42
CA VAL A 9 7.43 -43.19 -17.04
C VAL A 9 8.20 -42.71 -18.26
N LEU A 10 8.28 -43.52 -19.33
CA LEU A 10 8.95 -43.12 -20.57
C LEU A 10 8.23 -41.97 -21.27
N LEU A 11 6.90 -41.95 -21.27
CA LEU A 11 6.11 -40.87 -21.86
C LEU A 11 6.29 -39.57 -21.07
N ILE A 12 6.29 -39.62 -19.74
CA ILE A 12 6.58 -38.46 -18.88
C ILE A 12 7.99 -37.94 -19.15
N ALA A 13 8.99 -38.83 -19.20
CA ALA A 13 10.38 -38.45 -19.49
C ALA A 13 10.51 -37.80 -20.88
N LEU A 14 9.81 -38.32 -21.89
CA LEU A 14 9.80 -37.75 -23.23
C LEU A 14 9.17 -36.36 -23.25
N VAL A 15 8.04 -36.17 -22.56
CA VAL A 15 7.37 -34.86 -22.46
C VAL A 15 8.26 -33.85 -21.75
N LEU A 16 8.88 -34.25 -20.63
CA LEU A 16 9.79 -33.37 -19.87
C LEU A 16 11.01 -32.98 -20.69
N THR A 17 11.68 -33.95 -21.33
CA THR A 17 12.87 -33.67 -22.15
C THR A 17 12.55 -32.79 -23.36
N THR A 18 11.44 -33.07 -24.05
CA THR A 18 10.99 -32.25 -25.19
C THR A 18 10.60 -30.84 -24.75
N GLY A 19 9.88 -30.72 -23.63
CA GLY A 19 9.49 -29.42 -23.05
C GLY A 19 10.69 -28.59 -22.60
N THR A 20 11.65 -29.21 -21.91
CA THR A 20 12.90 -28.55 -21.49
C THR A 20 13.73 -28.12 -22.71
N PHE A 21 13.86 -28.98 -23.72
CA PHE A 21 14.59 -28.63 -24.94
C PHE A 21 13.94 -27.46 -25.67
N TRP A 22 12.61 -27.46 -25.84
CA TRP A 22 11.86 -26.36 -26.45
C TRP A 22 12.01 -25.05 -25.67
N PHE A 23 11.90 -25.10 -24.34
CA PHE A 23 12.06 -23.94 -23.46
C PHE A 23 13.45 -23.33 -23.59
N LEU A 24 14.51 -24.14 -23.49
CA LEU A 24 15.89 -23.67 -23.62
C LEU A 24 16.20 -23.07 -25.01
N LYS A 25 15.53 -23.58 -26.06
CA LYS A 25 15.64 -23.05 -27.43
C LYS A 25 14.88 -21.73 -27.63
N THR A 26 13.78 -21.53 -26.91
CA THR A 26 12.88 -20.37 -27.08
C THR A 26 13.20 -19.24 -26.10
N TYR A 27 13.86 -19.55 -24.99
CA TYR A 27 14.22 -18.59 -23.95
C TYR A 27 15.41 -17.73 -24.39
N GLU A 28 15.14 -16.66 -25.13
CA GLU A 28 16.12 -15.61 -25.40
C GLU A 28 16.10 -14.56 -24.29
N TYR A 29 17.24 -14.36 -23.63
CA TYR A 29 17.44 -13.24 -22.72
C TYR A 29 17.40 -11.93 -23.51
N LYS A 30 16.30 -11.18 -23.41
CA LYS A 30 16.23 -9.81 -23.89
C LYS A 30 16.64 -8.87 -22.76
N ALA A 31 17.72 -8.13 -22.96
CA ALA A 31 18.01 -6.96 -22.16
C ALA A 31 16.92 -5.92 -22.45
N VAL A 32 16.02 -5.74 -21.49
CA VAL A 32 15.05 -4.64 -21.50
C VAL A 32 15.63 -3.58 -20.57
N ASP A 33 15.93 -2.41 -21.11
CA ASP A 33 16.33 -1.26 -20.30
C ASP A 33 15.08 -0.77 -19.55
N GLU A 34 14.91 -1.24 -18.31
CA GLU A 34 13.85 -0.79 -17.43
C GLU A 34 14.37 0.36 -16.54
N TYR A 35 13.59 1.43 -16.43
CA TYR A 35 13.93 2.54 -15.55
C TYR A 35 13.87 2.09 -14.09
N VAL A 36 15.03 1.87 -13.49
CA VAL A 36 15.17 1.38 -12.11
C VAL A 36 14.97 2.46 -11.02
N GLY A 37 14.52 3.67 -11.42
CA GLY A 37 14.37 4.81 -10.53
C GLY A 37 15.69 5.46 -10.13
N LEU A 38 15.59 6.53 -9.34
CA LEU A 38 16.73 7.21 -8.73
C LEU A 38 17.34 6.32 -7.64
N ARG A 39 18.68 6.24 -7.60
CA ARG A 39 19.43 5.42 -6.64
C ARG A 39 20.43 6.25 -5.84
N GLY A 40 20.73 5.80 -4.62
CA GLY A 40 21.69 6.47 -3.74
C GLY A 40 21.24 7.87 -3.33
N GLU A 41 22.17 8.83 -3.33
CA GLU A 41 21.88 10.22 -2.95
C GLU A 41 20.86 10.87 -3.90
N ALA A 42 20.84 10.49 -5.20
CA ALA A 42 19.86 11.03 -6.15
C ALA A 42 18.41 10.73 -5.75
N ASN A 43 18.16 9.68 -4.97
CA ASN A 43 16.83 9.35 -4.49
C ASN A 43 16.36 10.27 -3.34
N SER A 44 17.28 10.75 -2.51
CA SER A 44 16.97 11.63 -1.36
C SER A 44 17.28 13.09 -1.61
N ASN A 45 17.95 13.41 -2.72
CA ASN A 45 18.38 14.74 -3.13
C ASN A 45 17.84 15.07 -4.51
N PRO A 46 16.66 15.74 -4.61
CA PRO A 46 16.08 16.13 -5.90
C PRO A 46 17.03 16.97 -6.76
N LEU A 47 17.92 17.77 -6.17
CA LEU A 47 18.89 18.61 -6.88
C LEU A 47 20.27 17.96 -7.08
N PHE A 48 20.39 16.64 -6.96
CA PHE A 48 21.66 15.93 -7.07
C PHE A 48 22.34 16.14 -8.43
N ALA A 49 21.58 16.03 -9.52
CA ALA A 49 22.11 16.20 -10.87
C ALA A 49 22.53 17.64 -11.15
N ALA A 50 21.75 18.63 -10.69
CA ALA A 50 22.13 20.04 -10.73
C ALA A 50 23.46 20.28 -10.00
N ARG A 51 23.63 19.70 -8.81
CA ARG A 51 24.88 19.78 -8.04
C ARG A 51 26.05 19.19 -8.80
N LEU A 52 25.90 17.97 -9.32
CA LEU A 52 26.95 17.31 -10.11
C LEU A 52 27.32 18.10 -11.37
N PHE A 53 26.32 18.65 -12.05
CA PHE A 53 26.51 19.49 -13.22
C PHE A 53 27.36 20.72 -12.88
N LEU A 54 26.98 21.48 -11.86
CA LEU A 54 27.72 22.67 -11.44
C LEU A 54 29.15 22.34 -11.00
N GLN A 55 29.33 21.27 -10.23
CA GLN A 55 30.65 20.79 -9.83
C GLN A 55 31.52 20.42 -11.03
N ARG A 56 30.93 19.74 -12.03
CA ARG A 56 31.64 19.34 -13.25
C ARG A 56 31.97 20.53 -14.15
N MET A 57 31.21 21.61 -14.05
CA MET A 57 31.50 22.89 -14.70
C MET A 57 32.49 23.77 -13.92
N GLY A 58 33.04 23.27 -12.80
CA GLY A 58 34.06 23.97 -12.01
C GLY A 58 33.51 24.91 -10.94
N ILE A 59 32.21 24.86 -10.64
CA ILE A 59 31.60 25.69 -9.60
C ILE A 59 31.34 24.83 -8.36
N PRO A 60 31.91 25.18 -7.20
CA PRO A 60 31.61 24.48 -5.96
C PRO A 60 30.12 24.57 -5.66
N ALA A 61 29.41 23.44 -5.67
CA ALA A 61 28.00 23.38 -5.36
C ALA A 61 27.74 22.43 -4.19
N GLU A 62 27.01 22.90 -3.18
CA GLU A 62 26.68 22.14 -1.99
C GLU A 62 25.17 22.13 -1.74
N ARG A 63 24.64 20.96 -1.35
CA ARG A 63 23.29 20.86 -0.80
C ARG A 63 23.30 21.34 0.64
N LYS A 64 22.33 22.17 1.03
CA LYS A 64 22.00 22.42 2.44
C LYS A 64 20.56 21.99 2.69
N ASP A 65 20.33 21.21 3.73
CA ASP A 65 18.97 20.78 4.11
C ASP A 65 18.19 21.88 4.83
N ASN A 66 18.91 22.78 5.50
CA ASN A 66 18.33 23.94 6.17
C ASN A 66 19.21 25.16 6.02
N LEU A 67 18.57 26.33 5.99
CA LEU A 67 19.25 27.62 6.02
C LEU A 67 19.36 28.08 7.48
N GLN A 68 20.32 27.54 8.23
CA GLN A 68 20.68 28.03 9.57
C GLN A 68 21.58 29.27 9.49
N THR A 69 22.56 29.22 8.59
CA THR A 69 23.48 30.31 8.28
C THR A 69 23.27 30.74 6.83
N LEU A 70 23.48 32.03 6.54
CA LEU A 70 23.47 32.54 5.17
C LEU A 70 24.84 32.36 4.53
N PRO A 71 24.90 32.15 3.20
CA PRO A 71 26.16 32.00 2.50
C PRO A 71 26.97 33.31 2.47
N PRO A 72 28.27 33.24 2.14
CA PRO A 72 29.06 34.41 1.76
C PRO A 72 28.43 35.22 0.61
N LEU A 73 28.77 36.51 0.48
CA LEU A 73 28.13 37.40 -0.51
C LEU A 73 28.52 37.09 -1.98
N ASP A 74 29.61 36.35 -2.19
CA ASP A 74 30.10 35.86 -3.49
C ASP A 74 29.55 34.48 -3.88
N THR A 75 28.66 33.92 -3.04
CA THR A 75 28.00 32.63 -3.24
C THR A 75 26.54 32.84 -3.62
N VAL A 76 26.08 32.10 -4.62
CA VAL A 76 24.69 32.15 -5.07
C VAL A 76 23.84 31.22 -4.20
N LEU A 77 22.71 31.72 -3.71
CA LEU A 77 21.72 30.93 -2.97
C LEU A 77 20.58 30.57 -3.91
N LEU A 78 20.48 29.29 -4.29
CA LEU A 78 19.32 28.76 -4.99
C LEU A 78 18.36 28.18 -3.95
N LEU A 79 17.21 28.81 -3.85
CA LEU A 79 16.16 28.49 -2.88
C LEU A 79 14.93 28.02 -3.65
N ASP A 80 14.66 26.72 -3.57
CA ASP A 80 13.48 26.12 -4.15
C ASP A 80 12.59 25.59 -3.02
N MET A 81 11.61 26.41 -2.63
CA MET A 81 10.80 26.16 -1.45
C MET A 81 9.35 26.59 -1.71
N PRO A 82 8.36 25.74 -1.37
CA PRO A 82 6.96 26.12 -1.44
C PRO A 82 6.64 27.21 -0.40
N ASP A 83 5.67 28.07 -0.74
CA ASP A 83 5.34 29.34 -0.06
C ASP A 83 5.14 29.26 1.46
N ASN A 84 4.80 28.09 1.99
CA ASN A 84 4.44 27.90 3.39
C ASN A 84 5.55 27.32 4.28
N SER A 85 6.75 27.12 3.73
CA SER A 85 7.87 26.49 4.43
C SER A 85 8.78 27.48 5.17
N LEU A 86 8.79 28.76 4.77
CA LEU A 86 9.71 29.76 5.31
C LEU A 86 9.01 30.76 6.27
N SER A 87 9.59 30.99 7.45
CA SER A 87 9.08 32.02 8.37
C SER A 87 9.39 33.44 7.87
N ARG A 88 8.54 34.42 8.19
CA ARG A 88 8.77 35.84 7.82
C ARG A 88 10.15 36.34 8.25
N GLN A 89 10.55 36.06 9.50
CA GLN A 89 11.86 36.44 10.02
C GLN A 89 13.01 35.88 9.20
N LYS A 90 12.89 34.63 8.72
CA LYS A 90 13.94 34.02 7.90
C LYS A 90 13.97 34.66 6.51
N MET A 91 12.82 35.00 5.95
CA MET A 91 12.73 35.74 4.69
C MET A 91 13.42 37.11 4.80
N ASP A 92 13.11 37.87 5.85
CA ASP A 92 13.70 39.19 6.08
C ASP A 92 15.23 39.12 6.18
N ASN A 93 15.75 38.08 6.83
CA ASN A 93 17.19 37.84 6.91
C ASN A 93 17.82 37.52 5.54
N ILE A 94 17.14 36.75 4.69
CA ILE A 94 17.60 36.46 3.31
C ILE A 94 17.60 37.75 2.50
N LEU A 95 16.51 38.52 2.54
CA LEU A 95 16.38 39.77 1.81
C LEU A 95 17.43 40.79 2.24
N ALA A 96 17.70 40.91 3.55
CA ALA A 96 18.78 41.75 4.07
C ALA A 96 20.17 41.28 3.60
N TRP A 97 20.37 39.98 3.36
CA TRP A 97 21.60 39.46 2.77
C TRP A 97 21.71 39.79 1.28
N VAL A 98 20.63 39.69 0.51
CA VAL A 98 20.59 40.16 -0.88
C VAL A 98 20.92 41.64 -0.96
N GLU A 99 20.32 42.47 -0.10
CA GLU A 99 20.59 43.92 -0.07
C GLU A 99 22.06 44.27 0.19
N ARG A 100 22.79 43.42 0.91
CA ARG A 100 24.24 43.58 1.15
C ARG A 100 25.12 43.18 -0.03
N GLY A 101 24.58 42.50 -1.04
CA GLY A 101 25.34 42.06 -2.23
C GLY A 101 25.16 40.60 -2.61
N GLY A 102 24.36 39.82 -1.86
CA GLY A 102 24.11 38.41 -2.18
C GLY A 102 23.26 38.23 -3.45
N HIS A 103 23.32 37.04 -4.03
CA HIS A 103 22.48 36.65 -5.16
C HIS A 103 21.52 35.53 -4.74
N LEU A 104 20.23 35.85 -4.71
CA LEU A 104 19.15 34.88 -4.47
C LEU A 104 18.52 34.46 -5.80
N ILE A 105 18.35 33.16 -6.00
CA ILE A 105 17.51 32.59 -7.03
C ILE A 105 16.35 31.86 -6.34
N THR A 106 15.11 32.22 -6.65
CA THR A 106 13.94 31.64 -5.98
C THR A 106 12.70 31.67 -6.87
N HIS A 107 11.67 30.92 -6.48
CA HIS A 107 10.35 31.01 -7.11
C HIS A 107 9.66 32.35 -6.73
N PRO A 108 8.91 33.01 -7.65
CA PRO A 108 8.16 34.24 -7.35
C PRO A 108 7.19 34.11 -6.17
N ALA A 109 6.49 32.98 -6.07
CA ALA A 109 5.49 32.78 -5.03
C ALA A 109 6.08 32.74 -3.61
N THR A 110 7.38 32.39 -3.49
CA THR A 110 8.14 32.49 -2.24
C THR A 110 8.14 33.92 -1.69
N ILE A 111 7.92 34.94 -2.53
CA ILE A 111 8.03 36.36 -2.20
C ILE A 111 6.67 37.03 -2.41
N GLN A 112 5.84 37.00 -1.37
CA GLN A 112 4.45 37.47 -1.39
C GLN A 112 4.27 38.88 -1.98
N GLN A 113 5.24 39.79 -1.82
CA GLN A 113 5.16 41.19 -2.28
C GLN A 113 5.59 41.38 -3.74
N ASP A 114 6.39 40.45 -4.27
CA ASP A 114 7.00 40.56 -5.60
C ASP A 114 6.43 39.51 -6.59
N ALA A 115 5.45 38.71 -6.17
CA ALA A 115 4.84 37.66 -6.98
C ALA A 115 4.11 38.21 -8.23
N ASP A 116 3.48 39.39 -8.11
CA ASP A 116 2.80 40.08 -9.22
C ASP A 116 3.78 40.69 -10.24
N LEU A 117 5.09 40.64 -9.95
CA LEU A 117 6.11 41.28 -10.76
C LEU A 117 6.63 40.40 -11.89
N ILE A 118 6.15 39.15 -12.04
CA ILE A 118 6.47 38.31 -13.20
C ILE A 118 5.21 38.17 -14.06
N PRO A 119 5.19 38.76 -15.28
CA PRO A 119 4.11 38.49 -16.22
C PRO A 119 4.14 37.00 -16.60
N ASN A 120 2.97 36.36 -16.75
CA ASN A 120 2.78 34.91 -16.98
C ASN A 120 3.57 34.31 -18.18
N ASN A 121 4.26 35.12 -18.97
CA ASN A 121 5.02 34.74 -20.15
C ASN A 121 6.55 34.84 -19.99
N GLU A 122 7.07 35.32 -18.85
CA GLU A 122 8.51 35.38 -18.58
C GLU A 122 8.95 34.21 -17.68
N GLU A 123 9.85 33.35 -18.19
CA GLU A 123 10.38 32.22 -17.41
C GLU A 123 11.34 32.65 -16.28
N LEU A 124 11.97 33.82 -16.41
CA LEU A 124 12.97 34.33 -15.49
C LEU A 124 13.03 35.86 -15.48
N ARG A 125 13.02 36.46 -14.29
CA ARG A 125 13.15 37.91 -14.11
C ARG A 125 14.15 38.23 -13.03
N THR A 126 15.11 39.11 -13.30
CA THR A 126 16.11 39.52 -12.30
C THR A 126 15.85 40.95 -11.85
N ILE A 127 15.76 41.11 -10.54
CA ILE A 127 15.48 42.36 -9.86
C ILE A 127 16.72 42.73 -9.04
N LYS A 128 17.19 43.96 -9.16
CA LYS A 128 18.26 44.49 -8.33
C LYS A 128 17.69 44.92 -6.99
N ARG A 129 18.23 44.39 -5.89
CA ARG A 129 17.78 44.73 -4.53
C ARG A 129 18.99 45.14 -3.70
N GLY A 130 19.06 46.42 -3.36
CA GLY A 130 20.25 47.02 -2.75
C GLY A 130 21.50 46.85 -3.63
N LYS A 131 22.53 46.22 -3.07
CA LYS A 131 23.80 45.92 -3.78
C LYS A 131 23.79 44.56 -4.50
N GLY A 132 22.83 43.69 -4.19
CA GLY A 132 22.75 42.34 -4.73
C GLY A 132 21.66 42.17 -5.77
N LEU A 133 21.38 40.91 -6.06
CA LEU A 133 20.52 40.48 -7.15
C LEU A 133 19.54 39.42 -6.67
N MET A 134 18.34 39.49 -7.22
CA MET A 134 17.28 38.54 -6.94
C MET A 134 16.71 38.08 -8.27
N THR A 135 16.97 36.83 -8.62
CA THR A 135 16.47 36.21 -9.83
C THR A 135 15.26 35.35 -9.47
N LEU A 136 14.10 35.77 -9.94
CA LEU A 136 12.88 35.01 -9.81
C LEU A 136 12.71 34.09 -11.02
N VAL A 137 12.36 32.84 -10.76
CA VAL A 137 12.28 31.78 -11.77
C VAL A 137 10.93 31.08 -11.65
N ALA A 138 10.20 30.94 -12.76
CA ALA A 138 8.88 30.33 -12.75
C ALA A 138 8.93 28.81 -12.49
N ASN A 139 9.88 28.08 -13.09
CA ASN A 139 9.95 26.63 -13.04
C ASN A 139 11.37 26.17 -12.63
N LEU A 140 11.57 25.95 -11.33
CA LEU A 140 12.81 25.40 -10.77
C LEU A 140 12.84 23.85 -10.77
N ASP A 141 11.69 23.20 -10.91
CA ASP A 141 11.56 21.75 -11.10
C ASP A 141 12.40 21.20 -12.27
N ARG A 142 12.64 22.03 -13.30
CA ARG A 142 13.51 21.71 -14.45
C ARG A 142 14.93 21.32 -14.09
N ILE A 143 15.43 21.71 -12.92
CA ILE A 143 16.79 21.39 -12.47
C ILE A 143 16.84 20.18 -11.54
N GLU A 144 15.70 19.54 -11.28
CA GLU A 144 15.60 18.32 -10.48
C GLU A 144 16.03 17.07 -11.25
N ASN A 145 16.29 15.99 -10.50
CA ASN A 145 16.66 14.69 -11.03
C ASN A 145 15.57 14.06 -11.89
N THR A 146 14.30 14.40 -11.63
CA THR A 146 13.13 13.93 -12.37
C THR A 146 13.05 14.53 -13.77
N ALA A 147 13.59 15.74 -13.95
CA ALA A 147 13.68 16.43 -15.23
C ALA A 147 14.83 15.92 -16.13
N ILE A 148 15.55 14.88 -15.70
CA ILE A 148 16.56 14.19 -16.52
C ILE A 148 15.84 13.25 -17.49
N GLY A 149 15.86 13.64 -18.77
CA GLY A 149 15.32 12.86 -19.87
C GLY A 149 15.74 13.47 -21.19
N ASP A 150 14.83 13.50 -22.17
CA ASP A 150 15.11 14.04 -23.50
C ASP A 150 15.51 15.53 -23.47
N GLU A 151 15.03 16.28 -22.48
CA GLU A 151 15.32 17.70 -22.31
C GLU A 151 16.55 18.01 -21.42
N ALA A 152 17.29 16.99 -20.98
CA ALA A 152 18.40 17.17 -20.03
C ALA A 152 19.42 18.23 -20.48
N ARG A 153 19.69 18.34 -21.78
CA ARG A 153 20.60 19.34 -22.35
C ARG A 153 20.03 20.76 -22.24
N ALA A 154 18.74 20.94 -22.48
CA ALA A 154 18.07 22.24 -22.35
C ALA A 154 18.05 22.67 -20.88
N ASN A 155 17.72 21.74 -19.98
CA ASN A 155 17.69 21.97 -18.53
C ASN A 155 19.07 22.30 -17.96
N ALA A 156 20.13 21.63 -18.42
CA ALA A 156 21.51 21.95 -18.05
C ALA A 156 21.94 23.35 -18.53
N LYS A 157 21.57 23.72 -19.78
CA LYS A 157 21.84 25.06 -20.31
C LYS A 157 21.10 26.13 -19.51
N PHE A 158 19.85 25.86 -19.14
CA PHE A 158 19.05 26.73 -18.29
C PHE A 158 19.72 26.97 -16.93
N LEU A 159 20.10 25.90 -16.22
CA LEU A 159 20.82 26.01 -14.94
C LEU A 159 22.13 26.79 -15.08
N TRP A 160 22.89 26.53 -16.15
CA TRP A 160 24.12 27.27 -16.44
C TRP A 160 23.87 28.77 -16.60
N GLN A 161 22.86 29.15 -17.39
CA GLN A 161 22.48 30.54 -17.60
C GLN A 161 22.04 31.20 -16.30
N LEU A 162 21.28 30.49 -15.47
CA LEU A 162 20.76 31.00 -14.20
C LEU A 162 21.88 31.46 -13.25
N VAL A 163 22.98 30.69 -13.21
CA VAL A 163 24.14 30.96 -12.35
C VAL A 163 25.10 31.99 -12.97
N HIS A 164 25.23 32.05 -14.30
CA HIS A 164 26.22 32.91 -14.98
C HIS A 164 25.70 34.25 -15.48
N LYS A 165 24.39 34.43 -15.62
CA LYS A 165 23.85 35.60 -16.33
C LYS A 165 24.32 36.93 -15.71
N HIS A 166 24.60 36.96 -14.41
CA HIS A 166 24.92 38.19 -13.69
C HIS A 166 26.24 38.17 -12.89
N HIS A 167 26.95 37.04 -12.83
CA HIS A 167 28.26 36.92 -12.20
C HIS A 167 29.27 36.29 -13.19
N ALA A 168 30.52 36.76 -13.16
CA ALA A 168 31.55 36.24 -14.06
C ALA A 168 31.88 34.76 -13.78
N VAL A 169 32.00 34.37 -12.50
CA VAL A 169 31.95 33.00 -11.95
C VAL A 169 31.66 33.15 -10.45
N PRO A 170 30.61 32.56 -9.88
CA PRO A 170 30.39 32.62 -8.43
C PRO A 170 31.40 31.76 -7.67
N ALA A 171 31.73 32.15 -6.44
CA ALA A 171 32.65 31.38 -5.58
C ALA A 171 32.05 30.02 -5.18
N GLY A 172 30.72 29.94 -5.16
CA GLY A 172 29.99 28.69 -4.98
C GLY A 172 28.48 28.87 -5.15
N VAL A 173 27.77 27.75 -5.09
CA VAL A 173 26.30 27.69 -5.14
C VAL A 173 25.80 26.84 -3.98
N TRP A 174 24.91 27.41 -3.17
CA TRP A 174 24.17 26.66 -2.16
C TRP A 174 22.80 26.31 -2.72
N LEU A 175 22.54 25.01 -2.83
CA LEU A 175 21.28 24.44 -3.30
C LEU A 175 20.44 24.05 -2.09
N ILE A 176 19.28 24.67 -1.93
CA ILE A 176 18.33 24.35 -0.87
C ILE A 176 16.99 24.04 -1.51
N HIS A 177 16.51 22.83 -1.25
CA HIS A 177 15.24 22.35 -1.76
C HIS A 177 14.49 21.62 -0.64
N GLN A 178 13.28 22.06 -0.32
CA GLN A 178 12.47 21.54 0.80
C GLN A 178 11.22 20.81 0.33
N ASP A 179 11.39 19.69 -0.36
CA ASP A 179 10.29 18.73 -0.62
C ASP A 179 10.36 17.46 0.23
N ALA A 180 11.33 17.36 1.14
CA ALA A 180 11.53 16.16 1.94
C ALA A 180 10.55 16.11 3.14
N MET A 181 9.24 16.06 2.89
CA MET A 181 8.37 15.43 3.87
C MET A 181 8.72 13.94 3.85
N PRO A 182 9.30 13.38 4.92
CA PRO A 182 9.69 11.99 4.93
C PRO A 182 8.47 11.11 4.60
N PRO A 183 8.64 10.04 3.80
CA PRO A 183 7.51 9.21 3.38
C PRO A 183 6.72 8.73 4.59
N LEU A 184 5.39 8.62 4.44
CA LEU A 184 4.48 8.29 5.55
C LEU A 184 4.94 7.07 6.34
N TRP A 185 5.47 6.04 5.68
CA TRP A 185 6.07 4.87 6.35
C TRP A 185 7.16 5.25 7.35
N GLN A 186 8.11 6.12 6.98
CA GLN A 186 9.17 6.58 7.90
C GLN A 186 8.57 7.37 9.08
N LEU A 187 7.57 8.22 8.83
CA LEU A 187 6.88 8.96 9.89
C LEU A 187 6.13 8.03 10.84
N ILE A 188 5.44 7.02 10.31
CA ILE A 188 4.72 5.99 11.06
C ILE A 188 5.69 5.20 11.94
N TRP A 189 6.83 4.74 11.42
CA TRP A 189 7.81 4.05 12.25
C TRP A 189 8.46 4.94 13.30
N LYS A 190 8.70 6.22 12.98
CA LYS A 190 9.32 7.14 13.91
C LYS A 190 8.39 7.53 15.08
N HIS A 191 7.11 7.82 14.80
CA HIS A 191 6.19 8.37 15.80
C HIS A 191 5.09 7.39 16.26
N ALA A 192 4.73 6.42 15.42
CA ALA A 192 3.60 5.52 15.63
C ALA A 192 3.99 4.03 15.66
N TRP A 193 5.24 3.71 16.02
CA TRP A 193 5.72 2.32 16.10
C TRP A 193 4.85 1.45 17.02
N ALA A 194 4.37 2.00 18.14
CA ALA A 194 3.50 1.30 19.08
C ALA A 194 2.15 0.93 18.44
N LEU A 195 1.61 1.79 17.57
CA LEU A 195 0.39 1.51 16.81
C LEU A 195 0.63 0.38 15.82
N VAL A 196 1.75 0.38 15.10
CA VAL A 196 2.12 -0.70 14.17
C VAL A 196 2.23 -2.04 14.90
N LEU A 197 2.93 -2.07 16.04
CA LEU A 197 3.04 -3.30 16.85
C LEU A 197 1.69 -3.75 17.39
N THR A 198 0.86 -2.81 17.85
CA THR A 198 -0.48 -3.13 18.36
C THR A 198 -1.34 -3.72 17.27
N LEU A 199 -1.36 -3.14 16.06
CA LEU A 199 -2.08 -3.69 14.92
C LEU A 199 -1.51 -5.05 14.48
N ALA A 200 -0.19 -5.20 14.44
CA ALA A 200 0.46 -6.45 14.09
C ALA A 200 0.17 -7.59 15.08
N LEU A 201 -0.09 -7.27 16.36
CA LEU A 201 -0.51 -8.23 17.37
C LEU A 201 -2.03 -8.47 17.35
N LEU A 202 -2.81 -7.41 17.18
CA LEU A 202 -4.27 -7.45 17.26
C LEU A 202 -4.89 -8.10 16.03
N LEU A 203 -4.34 -7.90 14.82
CA LEU A 203 -4.79 -8.58 13.60
C LEU A 203 -4.79 -10.12 13.69
N PRO A 204 -3.70 -10.79 14.07
CA PRO A 204 -3.72 -12.24 14.20
C PRO A 204 -4.61 -12.70 15.37
N LEU A 205 -4.67 -11.95 16.47
CA LEU A 205 -5.57 -12.26 17.59
C LEU A 205 -7.05 -12.17 17.18
N THR A 206 -7.44 -11.15 16.42
CA THR A 206 -8.82 -11.01 15.93
C THR A 206 -9.12 -12.03 14.86
N LEU A 207 -8.17 -12.34 13.97
CA LEU A 207 -8.32 -13.43 13.01
C LEU A 207 -8.43 -14.79 13.71
N LEU A 208 -7.73 -15.03 14.81
CA LEU A 208 -7.87 -16.24 15.63
C LEU A 208 -9.21 -16.26 16.39
N ALA A 209 -9.68 -15.11 16.88
CA ALA A 209 -10.95 -14.99 17.58
C ALA A 209 -12.16 -15.14 16.63
N LEU A 210 -12.03 -14.64 15.40
CA LEU A 210 -13.02 -14.74 14.32
C LEU A 210 -12.85 -16.02 13.49
N SER A 211 -11.75 -16.75 13.69
CA SER A 211 -11.51 -18.03 13.03
C SER A 211 -12.67 -18.97 13.39
N PRO A 212 -13.42 -19.48 12.40
CA PRO A 212 -14.40 -20.51 12.65
C PRO A 212 -13.67 -21.68 13.28
N ARG A 213 -13.95 -21.96 14.56
CA ARG A 213 -13.37 -23.10 15.27
C ARG A 213 -13.74 -24.37 14.49
N PHE A 214 -12.81 -24.90 13.71
CA PHE A 214 -12.84 -26.27 13.21
C PHE A 214 -12.51 -27.23 14.37
N GLY A 215 -13.30 -27.15 15.44
CA GLY A 215 -13.31 -28.18 16.48
C GLY A 215 -14.14 -29.37 15.99
N PRO A 216 -13.84 -30.60 16.45
CA PRO A 216 -14.68 -31.74 16.13
C PRO A 216 -16.10 -31.41 16.59
N LEU A 217 -17.00 -31.36 15.62
CA LEU A 217 -18.44 -31.33 15.83
C LEU A 217 -18.71 -32.40 16.89
N ILE A 218 -19.22 -31.99 18.05
CA ILE A 218 -19.84 -32.92 19.00
C ILE A 218 -20.60 -33.91 18.12
N PRO A 219 -20.26 -35.22 18.12
CA PRO A 219 -20.93 -36.16 17.24
C PRO A 219 -22.41 -35.96 17.51
N GLN A 220 -23.16 -35.57 16.47
CA GLN A 220 -24.58 -35.31 16.64
C GLN A 220 -25.14 -36.52 17.40
N PRO A 221 -25.77 -36.32 18.58
CA PRO A 221 -26.27 -37.45 19.34
C PRO A 221 -27.11 -38.26 18.38
N ALA A 222 -26.77 -39.55 18.22
CA ALA A 222 -27.38 -40.43 17.25
C ALA A 222 -28.89 -40.17 17.29
N PRO A 223 -29.55 -39.87 16.15
CA PRO A 223 -30.92 -39.38 16.14
C PRO A 223 -31.73 -40.24 17.07
N GLY A 224 -32.22 -39.64 18.16
CA GLY A 224 -32.96 -40.37 19.19
C GLY A 224 -34.08 -41.07 18.46
N ARG A 225 -33.97 -42.40 18.32
CA ARG A 225 -34.93 -43.22 17.58
C ARG A 225 -36.28 -42.82 18.17
N ARG A 226 -37.16 -42.20 17.38
CA ARG A 226 -38.50 -41.83 17.83
C ARG A 226 -39.23 -43.13 18.16
N ARG A 227 -39.05 -43.62 19.39
CA ARG A 227 -39.65 -44.83 19.90
C ARG A 227 -41.09 -44.47 20.26
N ILE A 228 -41.89 -44.21 19.23
CA ILE A 228 -43.34 -44.02 19.34
C ILE A 228 -43.95 -45.19 20.14
N LEU A 229 -43.39 -46.39 19.98
CA LEU A 229 -43.74 -47.58 20.76
C LEU A 229 -43.53 -47.40 22.28
N GLU A 230 -42.48 -46.74 22.73
CA GLU A 230 -42.28 -46.48 24.17
C GLU A 230 -43.30 -45.48 24.70
N HIS A 231 -43.66 -44.46 23.91
CA HIS A 231 -44.68 -43.50 24.30
C HIS A 231 -46.10 -44.11 24.30
N ILE A 232 -46.40 -44.99 23.35
CA ILE A 232 -47.65 -45.76 23.33
C ILE A 232 -47.70 -46.70 24.53
N HIS A 233 -46.61 -47.43 24.81
CA HIS A 233 -46.54 -48.35 25.94
C HIS A 233 -46.68 -47.60 27.27
N ALA A 234 -45.96 -46.49 27.47
CA ALA A 234 -46.06 -45.67 28.68
C ALA A 234 -47.47 -45.09 28.86
N SER A 235 -48.09 -44.59 27.78
CA SER A 235 -49.46 -44.07 27.81
C SER A 235 -50.48 -45.17 28.16
N GLY A 236 -50.33 -46.37 27.59
CA GLY A 236 -51.18 -47.52 27.88
C GLY A 236 -51.05 -48.00 29.33
N LEU A 237 -49.82 -48.13 29.83
CA LEU A 237 -49.54 -48.49 31.22
C LEU A 237 -50.11 -47.46 32.21
N PHE A 238 -49.98 -46.17 31.89
CA PHE A 238 -50.53 -45.10 32.72
C PHE A 238 -52.06 -45.19 32.83
N MET A 239 -52.76 -45.37 31.70
CA MET A 239 -54.22 -45.50 31.69
C MET A 239 -54.67 -46.74 32.47
N TRP A 240 -53.97 -47.87 32.32
CA TRP A 240 -54.27 -49.09 33.07
C TRP A 240 -54.06 -48.93 34.58
N GLN A 241 -52.94 -48.33 35.00
CA GLN A 241 -52.68 -48.08 36.43
C GLN A 241 -53.69 -47.10 37.04
N ARG A 242 -54.06 -46.05 36.29
CA ARG A 242 -55.03 -45.04 36.72
C ARG A 242 -56.42 -45.64 36.91
N HIS A 243 -56.90 -46.44 35.96
CA HIS A 243 -58.15 -47.19 36.12
C HIS A 243 -58.13 -48.08 37.37
N ARG A 244 -57.04 -48.84 37.55
CA ARG A 244 -56.91 -49.78 38.68
C ARG A 244 -56.92 -49.09 40.05
N LYS A 245 -56.35 -47.88 40.17
CA LYS A 245 -56.25 -47.15 41.44
C LYS A 245 -57.45 -46.23 41.73
N HIS A 246 -58.06 -45.63 40.70
CA HIS A 246 -59.04 -44.56 40.88
C HIS A 246 -60.42 -44.84 40.25
N GLY A 247 -60.64 -46.01 39.64
CA GLY A 247 -61.95 -46.38 39.07
C GLY A 247 -62.37 -45.44 37.93
N ASP A 248 -61.44 -45.13 37.03
CA ASP A 248 -61.65 -44.12 35.98
C ASP A 248 -62.63 -44.59 34.90
N THR A 249 -63.74 -43.86 34.71
CA THR A 249 -64.77 -44.19 33.73
C THR A 249 -64.30 -44.04 32.28
N GLN A 250 -63.24 -43.24 32.03
CA GLN A 250 -62.71 -43.00 30.69
C GLN A 250 -61.88 -44.18 30.13
N TYR A 251 -61.54 -45.16 30.97
CA TYR A 251 -60.75 -46.31 30.55
C TYR A 251 -61.48 -47.16 29.50
N HIS A 252 -62.80 -47.32 29.64
CA HIS A 252 -63.60 -48.09 28.71
C HIS A 252 -63.64 -47.46 27.31
N ASP A 253 -63.76 -46.13 27.23
CA ASP A 253 -63.72 -45.40 25.96
C ASP A 253 -62.33 -45.47 25.31
N PHE A 254 -61.27 -45.39 26.12
CA PHE A 254 -59.89 -45.56 25.65
C PHE A 254 -59.65 -46.94 25.02
N ILE A 255 -60.12 -48.01 25.68
CA ILE A 255 -59.99 -49.38 25.15
C ILE A 255 -60.82 -49.57 23.88
N ALA A 256 -62.05 -49.05 23.83
CA ALA A 256 -62.88 -49.11 22.63
C ALA A 256 -62.22 -48.42 21.43
N ALA A 257 -61.60 -47.25 21.65
CA ALA A 257 -60.84 -46.53 20.62
C ALA A 257 -59.58 -47.31 20.18
N ALA A 258 -58.85 -47.91 21.13
CA ALA A 258 -57.67 -48.73 20.82
C ALA A 258 -58.05 -49.98 20.00
N GLU A 259 -59.16 -50.64 20.32
CA GLU A 259 -59.67 -51.78 19.55
C GLU A 259 -60.06 -51.39 18.12
N GLN A 260 -60.72 -50.25 17.93
CA GLN A 260 -61.05 -49.74 16.60
C GLN A 260 -59.80 -49.46 15.76
N LEU A 261 -58.78 -48.85 16.37
CA LEU A 261 -57.50 -48.58 15.70
C LEU A 261 -56.76 -49.87 15.33
N THR A 262 -56.76 -50.90 16.18
CA THR A 262 -56.15 -52.20 15.84
C THR A 262 -56.87 -52.92 14.71
N LYS A 263 -58.19 -52.76 14.56
CA LYS A 263 -58.92 -53.28 13.39
C LYS A 263 -58.55 -52.53 12.10
N SER A 264 -58.37 -51.22 12.13
CA SER A 264 -58.08 -50.42 10.93
C SER A 264 -56.62 -50.52 10.46
N THR A 265 -55.67 -50.75 11.38
CA THR A 265 -54.24 -50.90 11.05
C THR A 265 -53.83 -52.31 10.66
N ARG A 266 -54.73 -53.30 10.80
CA ARG A 266 -54.52 -54.65 10.27
C ARG A 266 -54.84 -54.70 8.78
N THR A 267 -54.05 -54.00 7.97
CA THR A 267 -53.96 -54.34 6.54
C THR A 267 -53.35 -55.75 6.48
N GLN A 268 -54.10 -56.71 5.97
CA GLN A 268 -53.60 -58.05 5.70
C GLN A 268 -52.43 -57.89 4.72
N HIS A 269 -51.20 -58.08 5.20
CA HIS A 269 -50.04 -58.12 4.32
C HIS A 269 -50.24 -59.35 3.42
N ASP A 270 -50.52 -59.09 2.15
CA ASP A 270 -50.68 -60.13 1.15
C ASP A 270 -49.30 -60.69 0.83
N ASN A 271 -48.99 -61.85 1.41
CA ASN A 271 -47.72 -62.54 1.23
C ASN A 271 -47.70 -63.40 -0.05
N THR A 272 -48.62 -63.19 -1.00
CA THR A 272 -48.70 -64.05 -2.19
C THR A 272 -47.61 -63.79 -3.24
N HIS A 273 -46.82 -62.72 -3.15
CA HIS A 273 -45.63 -62.52 -3.99
C HIS A 273 -44.37 -62.20 -3.17
N PRO A 274 -43.53 -63.20 -2.87
CA PRO A 274 -42.13 -62.97 -2.54
C PRO A 274 -41.35 -62.81 -3.86
N ASP A 275 -40.59 -61.72 -3.99
CA ASP A 275 -39.59 -61.47 -5.04
C ASP A 275 -40.09 -60.85 -6.38
N ALA A 276 -40.20 -59.52 -6.38
CA ALA A 276 -39.85 -58.64 -7.51
C ALA A 276 -39.37 -57.29 -6.97
#